data_AF-A0A7X6UP98-F1
#
_entry.id   AF-A0A7X6UP98-F1
#
_cell.length_a   1.000
_cell.length_b   1.000
_cell.length_c   1.000
_cell.angle_alpha   90.00
_cell.angle_beta   90.00
_cell.angle_gamma   90.00
#
_symmetry.space_group_name_H-M   'P 1'
#
loop_
_entity.id
_entity.type
_entity.pdbx_description
1 polymer ?
#
loop_
_entity_poly.entity_id
_entity_poly.type
_entity_poly.pdbx_seq_one_letter_code
_entity_poly.pdbx_strand_id
1 'polypeptide(L)' 'MSESVGFNLLHKDVQYWVWTQNWVALRDIQERAIEPILRADRDIIISASTAAGKTEAAFLPACSRIAEIKPNGVGILYI' A
#
# COMPACT_ATOMS: atom_id res chain seq x y z
N MET A 1 4.82 -21.10 3.85
CA MET A 1 4.65 -19.65 3.94
C MET A 1 4.33 -19.20 2.53
N SER A 2 3.08 -18.81 2.24
CA SER A 2 2.75 -18.32 0.90
C SER A 2 3.46 -16.99 0.68
N GLU A 3 4.15 -16.87 -0.44
CA GLU A 3 4.78 -15.63 -0.85
C GLU A 3 3.70 -14.54 -0.98
N SER A 4 3.96 -13.34 -0.44
CA SER A 4 3.02 -12.23 -0.54
C SER A 4 3.05 -11.68 -1.97
N VAL A 5 1.95 -11.89 -2.71
CA VAL A 5 1.82 -11.38 -4.08
C VAL A 5 1.74 -9.85 -4.09
N GLY A 6 1.03 -9.24 -3.12
CA GLY A 6 0.88 -7.80 -3.04
C GLY A 6 2.17 -7.08 -2.65
N PHE A 7 2.90 -7.59 -1.65
CA PHE A 7 4.15 -6.97 -1.19
C PHE A 7 5.17 -6.78 -2.32
N ASN A 8 5.30 -7.79 -3.19
CA ASN A 8 6.25 -7.77 -4.30
C ASN A 8 5.93 -6.70 -5.37
N LEU A 9 4.71 -6.17 -5.40
CA LEU A 9 4.28 -5.10 -6.31
C LEU A 9 4.63 -3.70 -5.78
N LEU A 10 4.95 -3.56 -4.49
CA LEU A 10 5.28 -2.27 -3.88
C LEU A 10 6.64 -1.77 -4.37
N HIS A 11 6.84 -0.45 -4.33
CA HIS A 11 8.13 0.15 -4.63
C HIS A 11 9.19 -0.32 -3.63
N LYS A 12 10.44 -0.49 -4.06
CA LYS A 12 11.54 -1.05 -3.22
C LYS A 12 11.73 -0.30 -1.90
N ASP A 13 11.60 1.02 -1.91
CA ASP A 13 11.71 1.83 -0.69
C ASP A 13 10.56 1.58 0.29
N VAL A 14 9.37 1.29 -0.22
CA VAL A 14 8.20 0.92 0.60
C VAL A 14 8.36 -0.50 1.13
N GLN A 15 8.84 -1.44 0.32
CA GLN A 15 9.19 -2.78 0.77
C GLN A 15 10.22 -2.75 1.91
N TYR A 16 11.28 -1.95 1.74
CA TYR A 16 12.30 -1.72 2.76
C TYR A 16 11.69 -1.12 4.03
N TRP A 17 10.84 -0.10 3.90
CA TRP A 17 10.16 0.50 5.04
C TRP A 17 9.33 -0.54 5.82
N VAL A 18 8.53 -1.35 5.13
CA VAL A 18 7.72 -2.42 5.78
C VAL A 18 8.63 -3.41 6.52
N TRP A 19 9.77 -3.80 5.93
CA TRP A 19 10.75 -4.66 6.61
C TRP A 19 11.29 -4.03 7.90
N THR A 20 11.59 -2.72 7.89
CA THR A 20 12.06 -2.03 9.10
C THR A 20 11.01 -1.96 10.22
N GLN A 21 9.72 -2.14 9.89
CA GLN A 21 8.66 -2.24 10.90
C GLN A 21 8.60 -3.62 11.59
N ASN A 22 9.45 -4.57 11.20
CA ASN A 22 9.46 -5.96 11.70
C ASN A 22 8.10 -6.69 11.52
N TRP A 23 7.40 -6.39 10.43
CA TRP A 23 6.16 -7.10 10.10
C TRP A 23 6.46 -8.48 9.53
N VAL A 24 5.84 -9.51 10.11
CA VAL A 24 6.00 -10.90 9.64
C VAL A 24 5.24 -11.12 8.32
N ALA A 25 4.12 -10.42 8.14
CA ALA A 25 3.31 -10.44 6.93
C ALA A 25 2.42 -9.18 6.87
N LEU A 26 1.96 -8.85 5.66
CA LEU A 26 0.87 -7.89 5.50
C LEU A 26 -0.45 -8.53 5.96
N ARG A 27 -1.37 -7.70 6.45
CA ARG A 27 -2.74 -8.13 6.73
C ARG A 27 -3.53 -8.30 5.44
N ASP A 28 -4.55 -9.15 5.45
CA ASP A 28 -5.40 -9.42 4.27
C ASP A 28 -5.95 -8.15 3.59
N ILE A 29 -6.36 -7.15 4.38
CA ILE A 29 -6.88 -5.89 3.82
C ILE A 29 -5.78 -5.07 3.15
N GLN A 30 -4.55 -5.12 3.66
CA GLN A 30 -3.40 -4.45 3.07
C GLN A 30 -3.03 -5.13 1.75
N GLU A 31 -2.91 -6.46 1.73
CA GLU A 31 -2.66 -7.26 0.52
C GLU A 31 -3.67 -6.95 -0.59
N ARG A 32 -4.96 -7.02 -0.25
CA ARG A 32 -6.05 -6.82 -1.22
C ARG A 32 -6.15 -5.40 -1.75
N ALA A 33 -5.64 -4.41 -1.02
CA ALA A 33 -5.68 -3.02 -1.43
C ALA A 33 -4.54 -2.64 -2.40
N ILE A 34 -3.43 -3.41 -2.42
CA ILE A 34 -2.23 -3.04 -3.18
C ILE A 34 -2.51 -2.94 -4.69
N GLU A 35 -2.91 -4.05 -5.32
CA GLU A 35 -3.10 -4.10 -6.77
C GLU A 35 -4.14 -3.07 -7.26
N PRO A 36 -5.34 -2.94 -6.65
CA PRO A 36 -6.31 -1.93 -7.08
C PRO A 36 -5.77 -0.49 -7.00
N ILE A 37 -5.06 -0.13 -5.92
CA ILE A 37 -4.54 1.23 -5.75
C ILE A 37 -3.40 1.50 -6.74
N LEU A 38 -2.51 0.53 -6.98
CA LEU A 38 -1.42 0.68 -7.95
C LEU A 38 -1.94 0.81 -9.39
N ARG A 39 -3.00 0.07 -9.74
CA ARG A 39 -3.66 0.18 -11.05
C ARG A 39 -4.21 1.57 -11.32
N ALA A 40 -4.72 2.25 -10.29
CA ALA A 40 -5.25 3.60 -10.36
C ALA A 40 -6.26 3.81 -11.52
N ASP A 41 -7.08 2.78 -11.80
CA ASP A 41 -8.05 2.76 -12.92
C ASP A 41 -9.50 2.98 -12.46
N ARG A 42 -9.72 3.15 -11.14
CA ARG A 42 -11.04 3.30 -10.51
C ARG A 42 -10.92 3.91 -9.10
N ASP A 43 -12.04 4.42 -8.59
CA ASP A 43 -12.18 4.77 -7.18
C ASP A 43 -12.32 3.52 -6.30
N ILE A 44 -11.82 3.59 -5.07
CA ILE A 44 -11.73 2.43 -4.16
C ILE A 44 -12.32 2.77 -2.80
N ILE A 45 -13.15 1.86 -2.28
CA ILE A 45 -13.66 1.89 -0.91
C ILE A 45 -13.03 0.73 -0.13
N ILE A 46 -12.27 1.05 0.91
CA ILE A 46 -11.69 0.06 1.83
C ILE A 46 -12.55 0.01 3.10
N SER A 47 -13.26 -1.10 3.29
CA SER A 47 -14.05 -1.34 4.51
C SER A 47 -13.42 -2.47 5.33
N ALA A 48 -13.11 -2.17 6.59
CA ALA A 48 -12.59 -3.13 7.56
C ALA A 48 -12.85 -2.63 8.99
N SER A 49 -12.76 -3.53 9.96
CA SER A 49 -12.88 -3.20 11.39
C SER A 49 -11.84 -2.16 11.83
N THR A 50 -12.09 -1.53 12.99
CA THR A 50 -11.10 -0.65 13.64
C THR A 50 -9.82 -1.45 13.92
N ALA A 51 -8.67 -0.77 13.88
CA ALA A 51 -7.35 -1.37 14.04
C ALA A 51 -6.95 -2.48 13.01
N ALA A 52 -7.73 -2.69 11.95
CA ALA A 52 -7.42 -3.68 10.91
C ALA A 52 -6.25 -3.29 9.97
N GLY A 53 -5.65 -2.11 10.13
CA GLY A 53 -4.57 -1.62 9.26
C GLY A 53 -5.05 -0.95 7.96
N LYS A 54 -6.21 -0.27 8.01
CA LYS A 54 -6.77 0.47 6.86
C LYS A 54 -5.85 1.60 6.39
N THR A 55 -5.16 2.25 7.31
CA THR A 55 -4.20 3.31 6.99
C THR A 55 -3.14 2.77 6.05
N GLU A 56 -2.44 1.70 6.42
CA GLU A 56 -1.37 1.15 5.59
C GLU A 56 -1.90 0.46 4.33
N ALA A 57 -3.13 -0.07 4.38
CA ALA A 57 -3.80 -0.57 3.18
C ALA A 57 -3.98 0.52 2.11
N ALA A 58 -4.27 1.76 2.51
CA ALA A 58 -4.33 2.89 1.60
C ALA A 58 -2.92 3.41 1.22
N PHE A 59 -2.04 3.59 2.21
CA PHE A 59 -0.81 4.35 2.03
C PHE A 59 0.36 3.56 1.44
N LEU A 60 0.51 2.26 1.70
CA LEU A 60 1.62 1.49 1.13
C LEU A 60 1.63 1.51 -0.41
N PRO A 61 0.53 1.18 -1.10
CA PRO A 61 0.49 1.29 -2.56
C PRO A 61 0.48 2.76 -3.05
N ALA A 62 -0.19 3.69 -2.35
CA ALA A 62 -0.18 5.09 -2.75
C ALA A 62 1.24 5.69 -2.71
N CYS A 63 1.98 5.48 -1.63
CA CYS A 63 3.39 5.90 -1.51
C CYS A 63 4.27 5.22 -2.55
N SER A 64 4.03 3.93 -2.85
CA SER A 64 4.74 3.23 -3.92
C SER A 64 4.55 3.91 -5.26
N ARG A 65 3.31 4.31 -5.59
CA ARG A 65 3.00 4.99 -6.84
C ARG A 65 3.67 6.36 -6.92
N ILE A 66 3.66 7.14 -5.83
CA ILE A 66 4.32 8.45 -5.79
C ILE A 66 5.84 8.31 -5.93
N ALA A 67 6.45 7.32 -5.30
CA ALA A 67 7.88 7.04 -5.43
C ALA A 67 8.28 6.69 -6.87
N GLU A 68 7.40 6.00 -7.60
CA GLU A 68 7.59 5.65 -9.01
C GLU A 68 7.43 6.86 -9.95
N ILE A 69 6.31 7.59 -9.86
CA ILE A 69 5.97 8.65 -10.82
C ILE A 69 6.64 9.99 -10.55
N LYS A 70 7.08 10.23 -9.30
CA LYS A 70 7.76 11.46 -8.83
C LYS A 70 7.08 12.75 -9.33
N PRO A 71 5.86 13.06 -8.86
CA PRO A 71 5.10 14.19 -9.39
C PRO A 71 5.76 15.53 -9.03
N ASN A 72 5.66 16.52 -9.92
CA ASN A 72 6.17 17.89 -9.71
C ASN A 72 5.30 18.74 -8.75
N GLY A 73 4.49 18.11 -7.90
CA GLY A 73 3.49 18.76 -7.05
C GLY A 73 2.98 17.83 -5.94
N VAL A 74 1.80 18.13 -5.39
CA VAL A 74 1.19 17.31 -4.32
C VAL A 74 0.80 15.92 -4.87
N GLY A 75 1.40 14.87 -4.31
CA GLY A 75 1.13 13.48 -4.72
C GLY A 75 -0.03 12.81 -3.98
N ILE A 76 -0.18 13.06 -2.68
CA ILE A 76 -1.24 12.49 -1.84
C ILE A 76 -1.82 13.61 -0.96
N LEU A 77 -3.15 13.68 -0.87
CA LEU A 77 -3.89 14.52 0.07
C LEU A 77 -4.75 13.61 0.97
N TYR A 78 -4.59 13.74 2.28
CA TYR A 78 -5.34 13.00 3.28
C TYR A 78 -6.09 13.98 4.20
N ILE A 79 -7.37 13.71 4.46
CA ILE A 79 -8.31 14.59 5.17
C ILE A 79 -8.91 13.82 6.35
#